data_AF-A0A2A2QEI6-F1
#
_entry.id   AF-A0A2A2QEI6-F1
#
_cell.length_a   1.000
_cell.length_b   1.000
_cell.length_c   1.000
_cell.angle_alpha   90.00
_cell.angle_beta   90.00
_cell.angle_gamma   90.00
#
_symmetry.space_group_name_H-M   'P 1'
#
loop_
_entity.id
_entity.type
_entity.pdbx_description
1 polymer ?
#
loop_
_entity_poly.entity_id
_entity_poly.type
_entity_poly.pdbx_seq_one_letter_code
_entity_poly.pdbx_strand_id
1 'polypeptide(L)'
;MTQLETIQEHQRLCDEIHQCVLDENRFLRQQQRAPDAALLERKRDLLARLDTTLAALRAVPAASAREPQTRDQLEKTRARILQILQLDKENEQLLLRCSLAPTRPAGTAAPAASVSMLQKIYARCS
;
A
#
# COMPACT_ATOMS: atom_id res chain seq x y z
N MET A 1 -1.45 28.54 12.08
CA MET A 1 -1.45 27.93 10.74
C MET A 1 -2.65 28.43 9.98
N THR A 2 -2.44 28.85 8.74
CA THR A 2 -3.51 29.21 7.80
C THR A 2 -4.19 27.95 7.27
N GLN A 3 -5.42 28.08 6.76
CA GLN A 3 -6.19 26.95 6.23
C GLN A 3 -5.49 26.27 5.05
N LEU A 4 -4.86 27.06 4.18
CA LEU A 4 -4.12 26.56 3.03
C LEU A 4 -2.93 25.70 3.47
N GLU A 5 -2.23 26.11 4.52
CA GLU A 5 -1.14 25.31 5.11
C GLU A 5 -1.65 23.99 5.68
N THR A 6 -2.82 23.99 6.32
CA THR A 6 -3.44 22.76 6.86
C THR A 6 -3.79 21.77 5.76
N ILE A 7 -4.33 22.24 4.63
CA ILE A 7 -4.67 21.41 3.47
C ILE A 7 -3.40 20.88 2.79
N GLN A 8 -2.38 21.72 2.62
CA GLN A 8 -1.10 21.31 2.04
C GLN A 8 -0.39 20.28 2.92
N GLU A 9 -0.41 20.45 4.24
CA GLU A 9 0.17 19.51 5.18
C GLU A 9 -0.58 18.17 5.18
N HIS A 10 -1.91 18.20 5.14
CA HIS A 10 -2.71 16.99 4.97
C HIS A 10 -2.38 16.26 3.66
N GLN A 11 -2.22 17.00 2.55
CA GLN A 11 -1.86 16.42 1.26
C GLN A 11 -0.47 15.77 1.29
N ARG A 12 0.52 16.42 1.91
CA ARG A 12 1.85 15.83 2.13
C ARG A 12 1.79 14.56 2.97
N LEU A 13 0.99 14.54 4.04
CA LEU A 13 0.81 13.33 4.85
C LEU A 13 0.19 12.19 4.03
N CYS A 14 -0.80 12.47 3.19
CA CYS A 14 -1.34 11.47 2.27
C CYS A 14 -0.28 10.93 1.30
N ASP A 15 0.60 11.78 0.78
CA ASP A 15 1.71 11.37 -0.08
C ASP A 15 2.73 10.50 0.67
N GLU A 16 3.07 10.86 1.90
CA GLU A 16 3.96 10.07 2.77
C GLU A 16 3.36 8.70 3.10
N ILE A 17 2.06 8.63 3.42
CA ILE A 17 1.35 7.36 3.67
C ILE A 17 1.35 6.51 2.40
N HIS A 18 1.05 7.10 1.25
CA HIS A 18 1.09 6.39 -0.03
C HIS A 18 2.48 5.80 -0.31
N GLN A 19 3.54 6.55 -0.05
CA GLN A 19 4.91 6.05 -0.18
C GLN A 19 5.19 4.90 0.81
N CYS A 20 4.75 5.04 2.07
CA CYS A 20 4.90 3.99 3.08
C CYS A 20 4.19 2.68 2.66
N VAL A 21 2.99 2.77 2.10
CA VAL A 21 2.22 1.60 1.61
C VAL A 21 2.86 0.98 0.37
N LEU A 22 3.48 1.78 -0.50
CA LEU A 22 4.27 1.27 -1.64
C LEU A 22 5.53 0.53 -1.17
N ASP A 23 6.22 1.06 -0.16
CA ASP A 23 7.40 0.43 0.41
C ASP A 23 7.00 -0.89 1.09
N GLU A 24 5.86 -0.93 1.77
CA GLU A 24 5.25 -2.15 2.31
C GLU A 24 4.92 -3.16 1.19
N ASN A 25 4.31 -2.72 0.08
CA ASN A 25 4.02 -3.57 -1.07
C ASN A 25 5.30 -4.18 -1.67
N ARG A 26 6.35 -3.36 -1.81
CA ARG A 26 7.66 -3.80 -2.29
C ARG A 26 8.27 -4.83 -1.34
N PHE A 27 8.22 -4.58 -0.04
CA PHE A 27 8.73 -5.50 0.98
C PHE A 27 7.99 -6.84 0.93
N LEU A 28 6.66 -6.82 0.88
CA LEU A 28 5.83 -8.02 0.76
C LEU A 28 6.13 -8.82 -0.51
N ARG A 29 6.33 -8.15 -1.65
CA ARG A 29 6.69 -8.81 -2.91
C ARG A 29 8.10 -9.42 -2.88
N GLN A 30 9.06 -8.75 -2.26
CA GLN A 30 10.47 -9.17 -2.27
C GLN A 30 10.78 -10.20 -1.19
N GLN A 31 10.34 -9.97 0.05
CA GLN A 31 10.66 -10.83 1.19
C GLN A 31 9.62 -11.94 1.41
N GLN A 32 8.42 -11.81 0.83
CA GLN A 32 7.29 -12.72 1.05
C GLN A 32 7.01 -13.00 2.54
N ARG A 33 7.24 -11.98 3.37
CA ARG A 33 7.14 -12.07 4.82
C ARG A 33 6.48 -10.83 5.37
N ALA A 34 5.88 -10.95 6.55
CA ALA A 34 5.22 -9.84 7.22
C ALA A 34 6.16 -8.62 7.33
N PRO A 35 5.64 -7.40 7.13
CA PRO A 35 6.43 -6.18 7.23
C PRO A 35 7.01 -6.05 8.63
N ASP A 36 8.17 -5.40 8.69
CA ASP A 36 8.90 -5.22 9.94
C ASP A 36 8.14 -4.34 10.94
N ALA A 37 8.35 -4.54 12.23
CA ALA A 37 7.67 -3.78 13.28
C ALA A 37 7.91 -2.26 13.14
N ALA A 38 9.09 -1.88 12.63
CA ALA A 38 9.43 -0.49 12.34
C ALA A 38 8.54 0.15 11.24
N LEU A 39 8.11 -0.63 10.23
CA LEU A 39 7.22 -0.16 9.17
C LEU A 39 5.79 0.04 9.71
N LEU A 40 5.33 -0.89 10.56
CA LEU A 40 4.03 -0.81 11.21
C LEU A 40 3.92 0.39 12.16
N GLU A 41 4.94 0.63 12.99
CA GLU A 41 4.97 1.80 13.88
C GLU A 41 4.96 3.11 13.08
N ARG A 42 5.74 3.18 11.99
CA ARG A 42 5.78 4.36 11.12
C ARG A 42 4.42 4.64 10.45
N LYS A 43 3.71 3.59 10.03
CA LYS A 43 2.33 3.68 9.50
C LYS A 43 1.36 4.18 10.58
N ARG A 44 1.47 3.68 11.81
CA ARG A 44 0.64 4.14 12.95
C ARG A 44 0.85 5.62 13.27
N ASP A 45 2.11 6.07 13.33
CA ASP A 45 2.43 7.48 13.57
C ASP A 45 1.89 8.38 12.46
N LEU A 46 2.04 7.98 11.20
CA LEU A 46 1.52 8.74 10.06
C LEU A 46 -0.01 8.81 10.07
N LEU A 47 -0.70 7.73 10.43
CA LEU A 47 -2.16 7.72 10.56
C LEU A 47 -2.64 8.62 11.71
N ALA A 48 -1.96 8.62 12.86
CA ALA A 48 -2.30 9.52 13.97
C ALA A 48 -2.15 11.01 13.59
N ARG A 49 -1.11 11.34 12.82
CA ARG A 49 -0.91 12.69 12.26
C ARG A 49 -1.98 13.03 11.21
N LEU A 50 -2.39 12.05 10.40
CA LEU A 50 -3.48 12.21 9.43
C LEU A 50 -4.80 12.52 10.13
N ASP A 51 -5.15 11.80 11.20
CA ASP A 51 -6.37 12.04 11.97
C ASP A 51 -6.39 13.44 12.60
N THR A 52 -5.23 13.87 13.12
CA THR A 52 -5.07 15.21 13.68
C THR A 52 -5.29 16.29 12.62
N THR A 53 -4.71 16.13 11.43
CA THR A 53 -4.90 17.08 10.32
C THR A 53 -6.32 17.04 9.76
N LEU A 54 -6.96 15.87 9.70
CA LEU A 54 -8.37 15.73 9.32
C LEU A 54 -9.32 16.44 10.29
N ALA A 55 -9.07 16.32 11.60
CA ALA A 55 -9.85 17.01 12.61
C ALA A 55 -9.70 18.54 12.47
N ALA A 56 -8.48 19.02 12.24
CA ALA A 56 -8.21 20.43 11.98
C ALA A 56 -8.88 20.92 10.68
N LEU A 57 -8.87 20.10 9.63
CA LEU A 57 -9.48 20.41 8.33
C LEU A 57 -11.01 20.39 8.40
N ARG A 58 -11.61 19.53 9.24
CA ARG A 58 -13.06 19.55 9.54
C ARG A 58 -13.50 20.78 10.33
N ALA A 59 -12.62 21.36 11.14
CA ALA A 59 -12.88 22.60 11.85
C ALA A 59 -12.84 23.84 10.93
N VAL A 60 -12.42 23.68 9.66
CA VAL A 60 -12.38 24.76 8.68
C VAL A 60 -13.79 25.11 8.20
N PRO A 61 -14.22 26.38 8.26
CA PRO A 61 -15.53 26.81 7.77
C PRO A 61 -15.77 26.46 6.30
N ALA A 62 -16.98 25.95 6.01
CA ALA A 62 -17.43 25.54 4.68
C ALA A 62 -17.37 26.65 3.60
N ALA A 63 -17.28 27.92 4.02
CA ALA A 63 -17.07 29.05 3.12
C ALA A 63 -15.74 28.94 2.33
N SER A 64 -14.69 28.38 2.95
CA SER A 64 -13.38 28.18 2.32
C SER A 64 -13.35 27.04 1.30
N ALA A 65 -14.34 26.14 1.33
CA ALA A 65 -14.50 25.09 0.33
C ALA A 65 -15.06 25.62 -1.01
N ARG A 66 -15.42 26.91 -1.10
CA ARG A 66 -15.87 27.55 -2.34
C ARG A 66 -14.72 28.00 -3.24
N GLU A 67 -13.50 28.12 -2.71
CA GLU A 67 -12.35 28.44 -3.56
C GLU A 67 -12.03 27.27 -4.50
N PRO A 68 -11.95 27.52 -5.82
CA PRO A 68 -11.71 26.46 -6.80
C PRO A 68 -10.38 25.73 -6.55
N GLN A 69 -9.35 26.47 -6.12
CA GLN A 69 -8.03 25.92 -5.82
C GLN A 69 -8.06 24.94 -4.63
N THR A 70 -8.87 25.24 -3.61
CA THR A 70 -9.10 24.36 -2.46
C THR A 70 -9.87 23.10 -2.88
N ARG A 71 -10.85 23.21 -3.78
CA ARG A 71 -11.59 22.06 -4.31
C ARG A 71 -10.70 21.11 -5.12
N ASP A 72 -9.83 21.64 -5.98
CA ASP A 72 -8.87 20.85 -6.74
C ASP A 72 -7.89 20.09 -5.82
N GLN A 73 -7.42 20.73 -4.75
CA GLN A 73 -6.55 20.08 -3.76
C GLN A 73 -7.28 18.96 -3.00
N LEU A 74 -8.53 19.16 -2.63
CA LEU A 74 -9.35 18.14 -1.97
C LEU A 74 -9.61 16.95 -2.90
N GLU A 75 -9.94 17.18 -4.17
CA GLU A 75 -10.14 16.11 -5.15
C GLU A 75 -8.85 15.31 -5.39
N LYS A 76 -7.69 15.98 -5.51
CA LYS A 76 -6.38 15.31 -5.59
C LYS A 76 -6.11 14.44 -4.37
N THR A 77 -6.38 14.97 -3.18
CA THR A 77 -6.21 14.24 -1.92
C THR A 77 -7.13 13.02 -1.88
N ARG A 78 -8.38 13.17 -2.31
CA ARG A 78 -9.36 12.07 -2.40
C ARG A 78 -8.90 10.97 -3.35
N ALA A 79 -8.41 11.34 -4.53
CA ALA A 79 -7.84 10.38 -5.48
C ALA A 79 -6.65 9.63 -4.87
N ARG A 80 -5.80 10.33 -4.11
CA ARG A 80 -4.66 9.74 -3.40
C ARG A 80 -5.10 8.75 -2.33
N ILE A 81 -6.11 9.08 -1.52
CA ILE A 81 -6.68 8.18 -0.52
C ILE A 81 -7.20 6.89 -1.17
N LEU A 82 -7.88 7.00 -2.31
CA LEU A 82 -8.34 5.81 -3.06
C LEU A 82 -7.17 4.95 -3.55
N GLN A 83 -6.07 5.57 -4.02
CA GLN A 83 -4.85 4.83 -4.38
C GLN A 83 -4.25 4.09 -3.18
N ILE A 84 -4.18 4.75 -2.03
CA ILE A 84 -3.71 4.14 -0.78
C ILE A 84 -4.57 2.92 -0.43
N LEU A 85 -5.90 3.06 -0.42
CA LEU A 85 -6.83 1.96 -0.10
C LEU A 85 -6.70 0.78 -1.08
N GLN A 86 -6.53 1.07 -2.36
CA GLN A 86 -6.33 0.04 -3.37
C GLN A 86 -5.03 -0.73 -3.13
N LEU A 87 -3.93 -0.02 -2.86
CA LEU A 87 -2.64 -0.64 -2.54
C LEU A 87 -2.70 -1.42 -1.21
N ASP A 88 -3.43 -0.93 -0.22
CA ASP A 88 -3.58 -1.59 1.08
C ASP A 88 -4.32 -2.92 0.91
N LYS A 89 -5.38 -2.95 0.10
CA LYS A 89 -6.07 -4.20 -0.27
C LYS A 89 -5.15 -5.17 -1.03
N GLU A 90 -4.27 -4.68 -1.90
CA GLU A 90 -3.26 -5.51 -2.55
C GLU A 90 -2.23 -6.06 -1.54
N ASN A 91 -1.80 -5.24 -0.58
CA ASN A 91 -0.90 -5.65 0.51
C ASN A 91 -1.53 -6.73 1.37
N GLU A 92 -2.80 -6.60 1.75
CA GLU A 92 -3.54 -7.63 2.49
C GLU A 92 -3.62 -8.94 1.70
N GLN A 93 -3.90 -8.88 0.39
CA GLN A 93 -3.90 -10.07 -0.47
C GLN A 93 -2.53 -10.74 -0.55
N LEU A 94 -1.46 -9.94 -0.64
CA LEU A 94 -0.08 -10.44 -0.64
C LEU A 94 0.27 -11.05 0.72
N LEU A 95 -0.10 -10.41 1.82
CA LEU A 95 0.07 -10.93 3.19
C LEU A 95 -0.65 -12.26 3.38
N LEU A 96 -1.90 -12.37 2.93
CA LEU A 96 -2.67 -13.62 2.97
C LEU A 96 -1.97 -14.70 2.14
N ARG A 97 -1.51 -14.38 0.93
CA ARG A 97 -0.74 -15.32 0.10
C ARG A 97 0.57 -15.74 0.76
N CYS A 98 1.29 -14.84 1.40
CA CYS A 98 2.53 -15.18 2.12
C CYS A 98 2.25 -16.06 3.35
N SER A 99 1.13 -15.83 4.03
CA SER A 99 0.70 -16.61 5.20
C SER A 99 0.17 -18.00 4.82
N LEU A 100 -0.41 -18.12 3.62
CA LEU A 100 -0.91 -19.39 3.06
C LEU A 100 0.15 -20.14 2.24
N ALA A 101 1.21 -19.46 1.78
CA ALA A 101 2.33 -20.11 1.14
C ALA A 101 3.01 -21.01 2.19
N PRO A 102 3.07 -22.33 1.96
CA PRO A 102 3.88 -23.18 2.80
C PRO A 102 5.28 -22.60 2.77
N THR A 103 5.93 -22.44 3.94
CA THR A 103 7.36 -22.16 4.06
C THR A 103 8.11 -23.11 3.14
N ARG A 104 8.36 -22.68 1.91
CA ARG A 104 9.30 -23.33 1.02
C ARG A 104 10.64 -22.82 1.52
N PRO A 105 11.45 -23.65 2.22
CA PRO A 105 12.74 -23.19 2.67
C PRO A 105 13.52 -22.70 1.44
N ALA A 106 14.15 -21.54 1.60
CA ALA A 106 15.17 -21.07 0.70
C ALA A 106 16.28 -22.14 0.69
N GLY A 107 16.24 -23.00 -0.31
CA GLY A 107 17.13 -24.14 -0.42
C GLY A 107 17.13 -24.64 -1.85
N THR A 108 18.21 -24.31 -2.55
CA THR A 108 18.68 -24.87 -3.83
C THR A 108 17.78 -24.68 -5.07
N ALA A 109 18.38 -23.99 -6.04
CA ALA A 109 18.03 -24.13 -7.44
C ALA A 109 17.95 -25.62 -7.83
N ALA A 110 16.84 -26.01 -8.45
CA ALA A 110 16.74 -27.21 -9.26
C ALA A 110 15.90 -26.87 -10.51
N PRO A 111 16.36 -27.23 -11.72
CA PRO A 111 15.65 -26.89 -12.94
C PRO A 111 14.34 -27.66 -13.00
N ALA A 112 13.32 -27.04 -13.60
CA ALA A 112 12.03 -27.65 -13.90
C ALA A 112 12.20 -28.89 -14.80
N ALA A 113 12.41 -30.05 -14.19
CA ALA A 113 12.55 -31.35 -14.86
C ALA A 113 11.31 -32.24 -14.68
N SER A 114 10.19 -31.72 -14.18
CA SER A 114 8.97 -32.51 -13.94
C SER A 114 7.93 -32.40 -15.06
N VAL A 115 7.96 -31.34 -15.88
CA VAL A 115 6.99 -31.20 -17.00
C VAL A 115 7.46 -31.94 -18.26
N SER A 116 8.77 -31.96 -18.55
CA SER A 116 9.31 -32.65 -19.73
C SER A 116 9.35 -34.18 -19.59
N MET A 117 9.42 -34.69 -18.35
CA MET A 117 9.37 -36.14 -18.09
C MET A 117 7.95 -36.69 -18.28
N LEU A 118 6.92 -35.96 -17.88
CA LEU A 118 5.51 -36.34 -18.10
C LEU A 118 5.12 -36.29 -19.58
N GLN A 119 5.63 -35.33 -20.35
CA GLN A 119 5.38 -35.26 -21.80
C GLN A 119 5.98 -36.44 -22.57
N LYS A 120 7.14 -36.96 -22.15
CA LYS A 120 7.75 -38.16 -22.78
C LYS A 120 6.99 -39.46 -22.48
N ILE A 121 6.30 -39.55 -21.36
CA ILE A 121 5.48 -40.72 -21.02
C ILE A 121 4.22 -40.75 -21.90
N TYR A 122 3.57 -39.60 -22.08
CA TYR A 122 2.34 -39.52 -22.87
C TYR A 122 2.58 -39.63 -24.39
N ALA A 123 3.71 -39.14 -24.90
CA ALA A 123 4.06 -39.26 -26.32
C ALA A 123 4.45 -40.68 -26.75
N ARG A 124 4.71 -41.59 -25.79
CA ARG A 124 5.07 -43.00 -26.05
C ARG A 124 3.89 -43.96 -25.94
N CYS A 125 2.74 -43.46 -25.52
CA CYS A 125 1.45 -44.15 -25.59
C CYS A 125 0.59 -43.51 -26.68
N SER A 126 1.15 -43.52 -27.90
CA SER A 126 0.39 -43.87 -29.10
C SER A 126 -0.32 -45.21 -28.90
#